data_AF-A0A7J4V8Z4-F1
#
_entry.id   AF-A0A7J4V8Z4-F1
#
_cell.length_a   1.000
_cell.length_b   1.000
_cell.length_c   1.000
_cell.angle_alpha   90.00
_cell.angle_beta   90.00
_cell.angle_gamma   90.00
#
_symmetry.space_group_name_H-M   'P 1'
#
loop_
_entity.id
_entity.type
_entity.pdbx_description
1 polymer ?
#
loop_
_entity_poly.entity_id
_entity_poly.type
_entity_poly.pdbx_seq_one_letter_code
_entity_poly.pdbx_strand_id
1 'polypeptide(L)'
;MKKSQVYFIMYIVLITELLVVILERDHLMEKEHQIKKKMVSSIADQYKRDVELSAPIPYSEWQIGTDSVQIPVNATGLVSDEEKKSAVYQIKSEGNRGPGGGAFPALLTSEAPSGPYSIIKDENGNASLMIAKATGIGDYEFTVTMKVKRQLPTYLPGFLLEELKKASGFKDGAEVTTKPV
;
A
#
# COMPACT_ATOMS: atom_id res chain seq x y z
N MET A 1 45.83 47.00 -33.56
CA MET A 1 45.82 45.53 -33.37
C MET A 1 45.43 45.08 -31.95
N LYS A 2 45.84 45.75 -30.87
CA LYS A 2 45.55 45.32 -29.48
C LYS A 2 44.05 45.17 -29.11
N LYS A 3 43.16 46.07 -29.58
CA LYS A 3 41.71 46.00 -29.27
C LYS A 3 41.04 44.75 -29.85
N SER A 4 41.40 44.36 -31.07
CA SER A 4 40.85 43.15 -31.73
C SER A 4 41.23 41.86 -30.99
N GLN A 5 42.45 41.79 -30.42
CA GLN A 5 42.87 40.65 -29.60
C GLN A 5 42.07 40.56 -28.29
N VAL A 6 41.75 41.69 -27.66
CA VAL A 6 40.93 41.71 -26.43
C VAL A 6 39.51 41.20 -26.71
N TYR A 7 38.87 41.67 -27.79
CA TYR A 7 37.54 41.17 -28.18
C TYR A 7 37.55 39.67 -28.54
N PHE A 8 38.63 39.20 -29.17
CA PHE A 8 38.80 37.78 -29.48
C PHE A 8 38.91 36.92 -28.22
N ILE A 9 39.72 37.35 -27.23
CA ILE A 9 39.84 36.66 -25.94
C ILE A 9 38.48 36.67 -25.21
N MET A 10 37.77 37.80 -25.21
CA MET A 10 36.44 37.90 -24.59
C MET A 10 35.42 36.95 -25.22
N TYR A 11 35.44 36.80 -26.55
CA TYR A 11 34.57 35.85 -27.26
C TYR A 11 34.89 34.40 -26.88
N ILE A 12 36.17 34.05 -26.75
CA ILE A 12 36.58 32.71 -26.32
C ILE A 12 36.06 32.43 -24.91
N VAL A 13 36.27 33.36 -23.97
CA VAL A 13 35.79 33.21 -22.59
C VAL A 13 34.27 33.03 -22.55
N LEU A 14 33.53 33.82 -23.32
CA LEU A 14 32.07 33.72 -23.39
C LEU A 14 31.61 32.35 -23.94
N ILE A 15 32.28 31.85 -24.99
CA ILE A 15 31.96 30.54 -25.58
C ILE A 15 32.30 29.41 -24.60
N THR A 16 33.42 29.50 -23.88
CA THR A 16 33.80 28.48 -22.89
C THR A 16 32.84 28.44 -21.71
N GLU A 17 32.42 29.60 -21.18
CA GLU A 17 31.41 29.69 -20.12
C GLU A 17 30.07 29.09 -20.59
N LEU A 18 29.63 29.43 -21.80
CA LEU A 18 28.40 28.88 -22.37
C LEU A 18 28.46 27.34 -22.52
N LEU A 19 29.60 26.80 -22.96
CA LEU A 19 29.84 25.37 -23.05
C LEU A 19 29.78 24.68 -21.69
N VAL A 20 30.38 25.28 -20.65
CA VAL A 20 30.32 24.75 -19.28
C VAL A 20 28.87 24.71 -18.80
N VAL A 21 28.11 25.79 -18.99
CA VAL A 21 26.69 25.86 -18.58
C VAL A 21 25.85 24.80 -19.30
N ILE A 22 26.08 24.58 -20.60
CA ILE A 22 25.37 23.53 -21.36
C ILE A 22 25.71 22.14 -20.81
N LEU A 23 27.00 21.85 -20.58
CA LEU A 23 27.44 20.56 -20.05
C LEU A 23 26.86 20.28 -18.65
N GLU A 24 26.84 21.29 -17.78
CA GLU A 24 26.23 21.17 -16.45
C GLU A 24 24.73 20.91 -16.53
N ARG A 25 24.02 21.62 -17.42
CA ARG A 25 22.60 21.40 -17.66
C ARG A 25 22.32 19.97 -18.14
N ASP A 26 23.06 19.49 -19.12
CA ASP A 26 22.86 18.16 -19.71
C ASP A 26 23.13 17.06 -18.67
N HIS A 27 24.17 17.23 -17.85
CA HIS A 27 24.48 16.29 -16.77
C HIS A 27 23.41 16.30 -15.67
N LEU A 28 22.82 17.46 -15.34
CA LEU A 28 21.69 17.54 -14.41
C LEU A 28 20.45 16.85 -14.98
N MET A 29 20.15 17.05 -16.27
CA MET A 29 19.04 16.37 -16.94
C MET A 29 19.21 14.85 -16.97
N GLU A 30 20.43 14.35 -17.19
CA GLU A 30 20.71 12.92 -17.18
C GLU A 30 20.51 12.33 -15.77
N LYS A 31 21.01 13.00 -14.73
CA LYS A 31 20.77 12.59 -13.33
C LYS A 31 19.29 12.57 -12.98
N GLU A 32 18.55 13.59 -13.39
CA GLU A 32 17.10 13.65 -13.19
C GLU A 32 16.39 12.47 -13.88
N HIS A 33 16.78 12.13 -15.11
CA HIS A 33 16.24 10.98 -15.83
C HIS A 33 16.55 9.66 -15.13
N GLN A 34 17.78 9.47 -14.63
CA GLN A 34 18.14 8.28 -13.86
C GLN A 34 17.32 8.14 -12.56
N ILE A 35 17.11 9.25 -11.85
CA ILE A 35 16.31 9.26 -10.62
C ILE A 35 14.85 8.90 -10.94
N LYS A 36 14.25 9.53 -11.96
CA LYS A 36 12.89 9.22 -12.41
C LYS A 36 12.75 7.73 -12.75
N LYS A 37 13.68 7.19 -13.54
CA LYS A 37 13.66 5.78 -13.95
C LYS A 37 13.76 4.83 -12.76
N LYS A 38 14.66 5.10 -11.80
CA LYS A 38 14.80 4.30 -10.57
C LYS A 38 13.56 4.38 -9.68
N MET A 39 12.95 5.56 -9.57
CA MET A 39 11.73 5.76 -8.81
C MET A 39 10.57 4.97 -9.43
N VAL A 40 10.34 5.12 -10.74
CA VAL A 40 9.30 4.39 -11.47
C VAL A 40 9.52 2.88 -11.39
N SER A 41 10.75 2.39 -11.56
CA SER A 41 11.04 0.95 -11.45
C SER A 41 10.78 0.42 -10.05
N SER A 42 11.21 1.14 -9.01
CA SER A 42 11.01 0.73 -7.63
C SER A 42 9.53 0.64 -7.26
N ILE A 43 8.72 1.61 -7.67
CA ILE A 43 7.27 1.59 -7.42
C ILE A 43 6.61 0.49 -8.26
N ALA A 44 7.00 0.34 -9.53
CA ALA A 44 6.47 -0.71 -10.39
C ALA A 44 6.72 -2.12 -9.83
N ASP A 45 7.89 -2.37 -9.25
CA ASP A 45 8.21 -3.65 -8.63
C ASP A 45 7.39 -3.92 -7.36
N GLN A 46 6.98 -2.87 -6.62
CA GLN A 46 6.03 -3.03 -5.52
C GLN A 46 4.64 -3.44 -6.02
N TYR A 47 4.18 -2.88 -7.15
CA TYR A 47 2.89 -3.24 -7.75
C TYR A 47 2.85 -4.65 -8.35
N LYS A 48 4.00 -5.24 -8.67
CA LYS A 48 4.11 -6.64 -9.12
C LYS A 48 4.02 -7.64 -7.98
N ARG A 49 4.21 -7.21 -6.73
CA ARG A 49 4.03 -8.11 -5.58
C ARG A 49 2.56 -8.42 -5.42
N ASP A 50 2.29 -9.69 -5.15
CA ASP A 50 0.95 -10.13 -4.81
C ASP A 50 0.52 -9.48 -3.49
N VAL A 51 -0.77 -9.23 -3.39
CA VAL A 51 -1.37 -8.78 -2.14
C VAL A 51 -1.53 -10.03 -1.29
N GLU A 52 -0.99 -10.04 -0.08
CA GLU A 52 -1.11 -11.17 0.83
C GLU A 52 -1.79 -10.72 2.11
N LEU A 53 -2.48 -11.67 2.72
CA LEU A 53 -3.10 -11.49 4.01
C LEU A 53 -2.41 -12.44 4.98
N SER A 54 -2.07 -11.97 6.17
CA SER A 54 -1.51 -12.80 7.23
C SER A 54 -2.29 -12.54 8.51
N ALA A 55 -2.73 -13.61 9.16
CA ALA A 55 -3.23 -13.55 10.53
C ALA A 55 -2.18 -14.21 11.44
N PRO A 56 -2.10 -13.85 12.74
CA PRO A 56 -1.32 -14.60 13.70
C PRO A 56 -1.65 -16.08 13.60
N ILE A 57 -0.62 -16.88 13.86
CA ILE A 57 -0.58 -18.35 14.00
C ILE A 57 -1.99 -18.96 14.08
N PRO A 58 -2.31 -20.05 13.33
CA PRO A 58 -3.65 -20.62 13.17
C PRO A 58 -4.41 -20.98 14.45
N TYR A 59 -3.79 -20.80 15.62
CA TYR A 59 -4.37 -20.94 16.92
C TYR A 59 -3.86 -19.84 17.86
N SER A 60 -4.79 -19.25 18.62
CA SER A 60 -4.47 -18.29 19.68
C SER A 60 -5.38 -18.53 20.88
N GLU A 61 -4.79 -18.70 22.05
CA GLU A 61 -5.50 -18.89 23.31
C GLU A 61 -5.81 -17.55 23.96
N TRP A 62 -7.03 -17.38 24.47
CA TRP A 62 -7.46 -16.16 25.16
C TRP A 62 -8.13 -16.49 26.49
N GLN A 63 -7.96 -15.58 27.46
CA GLN A 63 -8.63 -15.69 28.74
C GLN A 63 -10.07 -15.15 28.66
N ILE A 64 -10.99 -15.91 29.23
CA ILE A 64 -12.40 -15.53 29.35
C ILE A 64 -12.50 -14.39 30.38
N GLY A 65 -13.36 -13.40 30.11
CA GLY A 65 -13.59 -12.27 31.01
C GLY A 65 -12.63 -11.08 30.82
N THR A 66 -11.74 -11.14 29.82
CA THR A 66 -11.01 -9.95 29.36
C THR A 66 -11.97 -8.95 28.71
N ASP A 67 -11.78 -7.65 28.96
CA ASP A 67 -12.68 -6.59 28.47
C ASP A 67 -12.80 -6.59 26.93
N SER A 68 -11.71 -6.91 26.23
CA SER A 68 -11.72 -7.12 24.78
C SER A 68 -10.61 -8.06 24.33
N VAL A 69 -10.86 -8.79 23.25
CA VAL A 69 -9.86 -9.59 22.51
C VAL A 69 -9.66 -8.94 21.15
N GLN A 70 -8.41 -8.75 20.75
CA GLN A 70 -8.05 -8.24 19.42
C GLN A 70 -7.22 -9.28 18.67
N ILE A 71 -7.68 -9.63 17.48
CA ILE A 71 -6.99 -10.56 16.58
C ILE A 71 -6.47 -9.73 15.40
N PRO A 72 -5.16 -9.44 15.33
CA PRO A 72 -4.61 -8.65 14.24
C PRO A 72 -4.68 -9.42 12.92
N VAL A 73 -4.81 -8.68 11.83
CA VAL A 73 -4.82 -9.16 10.45
C VAL A 73 -3.96 -8.19 9.65
N ASN A 74 -2.82 -8.67 9.19
CA ASN A 74 -1.84 -7.88 8.46
C ASN A 74 -2.04 -8.04 6.96
N ALA A 75 -2.15 -6.93 6.24
CA ALA A 75 -2.17 -6.94 4.78
C ALA A 75 -0.83 -6.43 4.24
N THR A 76 -0.24 -7.20 3.34
CA THR A 76 1.01 -6.84 2.66
C THR A 76 0.76 -6.70 1.15
N GLY A 77 1.64 -5.97 0.46
CA GLY A 77 1.50 -5.73 -0.99
C GLY A 77 0.53 -4.59 -1.37
N LEU A 78 -0.05 -3.90 -0.39
CA LEU A 78 -0.76 -2.63 -0.58
C LEU A 78 0.27 -1.51 -0.77
N VAL A 79 0.22 -0.81 -1.90
CA VAL A 79 1.24 0.17 -2.32
C VAL A 79 0.74 1.60 -2.16
N SER A 80 -0.50 1.88 -2.56
CA SER A 80 -1.07 3.23 -2.49
C SER A 80 -1.96 3.43 -1.28
N ASP A 81 -2.15 4.68 -0.86
CA ASP A 81 -3.04 5.01 0.25
C ASP A 81 -4.51 4.83 -0.15
N GLU A 82 -4.81 4.94 -1.45
CA GLU A 82 -6.11 4.65 -2.02
C GLU A 82 -6.43 3.15 -1.96
N GLU A 83 -5.44 2.28 -2.19
CA GLU A 83 -5.56 0.83 -1.97
C GLU A 83 -5.87 0.52 -0.50
N LYS A 84 -5.13 1.12 0.44
CA LYS A 84 -5.35 0.92 1.88
C LYS A 84 -6.75 1.34 2.32
N LYS A 85 -7.26 2.46 1.79
CA LYS A 85 -8.62 2.95 2.09
C LYS A 85 -9.71 2.08 1.47
N SER A 86 -9.47 1.54 0.27
CA SER A 86 -10.45 0.71 -0.43
C SER A 86 -10.46 -0.75 0.02
N ALA A 87 -9.51 -1.17 0.85
CA ALA A 87 -9.47 -2.52 1.42
C ALA A 87 -10.70 -2.78 2.29
N VAL A 88 -11.48 -3.81 1.95
CA VAL A 88 -12.64 -4.27 2.72
C VAL A 88 -12.34 -5.64 3.30
N TYR A 89 -12.47 -5.75 4.62
CA TYR A 89 -12.25 -6.98 5.35
C TYR A 89 -13.57 -7.69 5.62
N GLN A 90 -13.56 -9.00 5.41
CA GLN A 90 -14.68 -9.89 5.59
C GLN A 90 -14.26 -11.04 6.50
N ILE A 91 -15.01 -11.26 7.58
CA ILE A 91 -14.77 -12.37 8.50
C ILE A 91 -16.02 -13.21 8.59
N LYS A 92 -15.85 -14.51 8.39
CA LYS A 92 -16.88 -15.52 8.57
C LYS A 92 -16.45 -16.48 9.66
N SER A 93 -17.37 -16.92 10.50
CA SER A 93 -17.12 -18.05 11.39
C SER A 93 -17.73 -19.31 10.78
N GLU A 94 -17.07 -20.46 10.96
CA GLU A 94 -17.59 -21.76 10.54
C GLU A 94 -18.73 -22.26 11.46
N GLY A 95 -18.93 -21.62 12.62
CA GLY A 95 -19.94 -21.99 13.61
C GLY A 95 -21.05 -20.94 13.81
N ASN A 96 -22.22 -21.40 14.28
CA ASN A 96 -23.34 -20.52 14.64
C ASN A 96 -23.16 -19.79 15.99
N ARG A 97 -22.18 -20.21 16.81
CA ARG A 97 -21.87 -19.58 18.10
C ARG A 97 -20.55 -18.84 17.99
N GLY A 98 -20.52 -17.60 18.47
CA GLY A 98 -19.29 -16.83 18.58
C GLY A 98 -18.81 -16.65 20.03
N PRO A 99 -17.55 -16.21 20.22
CA PRO A 99 -16.92 -16.06 21.53
C PRO A 99 -17.52 -14.95 22.40
N GLY A 100 -18.30 -14.03 21.83
CA GLY A 100 -18.95 -12.93 22.55
C GLY A 100 -20.24 -13.30 23.30
N GLY A 101 -20.52 -14.59 23.52
CA GLY A 101 -21.70 -15.06 24.26
C GLY A 101 -23.01 -15.08 23.45
N GLY A 102 -22.95 -14.81 22.14
CA GLY A 102 -24.08 -14.81 21.22
C GLY A 102 -23.73 -15.43 19.88
N ALA A 103 -24.69 -15.44 18.94
CA ALA A 103 -24.44 -15.91 17.59
C ALA A 103 -23.42 -15.01 16.88
N PHE A 104 -22.47 -15.60 16.16
CA PHE A 104 -21.60 -14.84 15.27
C PHE A 104 -22.41 -14.45 14.01
N PRO A 105 -22.30 -13.22 13.49
CA PRO A 105 -22.96 -12.85 12.24
C PRO A 105 -22.49 -13.74 11.09
N ALA A 106 -23.37 -14.09 10.17
CA ALA A 106 -23.01 -14.90 8.99
C ALA A 106 -21.88 -14.28 8.16
N LEU A 107 -21.75 -12.95 8.18
CA LEU A 107 -20.66 -12.20 7.60
C LEU A 107 -20.45 -10.92 8.41
N LEU A 108 -19.25 -10.73 8.94
CA LEU A 108 -18.82 -9.46 9.51
C LEU A 108 -18.02 -8.69 8.46
N THR A 109 -18.37 -7.43 8.23
CA THR A 109 -17.62 -6.54 7.34
C THR A 109 -17.06 -5.37 8.12
N SER A 110 -16.00 -4.76 7.60
CA SER A 110 -15.40 -3.57 8.21
C SER A 110 -16.29 -2.34 8.27
N GLU A 111 -17.40 -2.33 7.54
CA GLU A 111 -18.33 -1.19 7.45
C GLU A 111 -19.53 -1.35 8.39
N ALA A 112 -19.82 -2.56 8.84
CA ALA A 112 -21.00 -2.88 9.63
C ALA A 112 -20.61 -3.71 10.87
N PRO A 113 -20.35 -3.07 12.03
CA PRO A 113 -20.16 -3.80 13.28
C PRO A 113 -21.44 -4.57 13.65
N SER A 114 -21.28 -5.70 14.33
CA SER A 114 -22.42 -6.55 14.71
C SER A 114 -22.26 -7.05 16.14
N GLY A 115 -23.11 -6.52 17.03
CA GLY A 115 -23.10 -6.88 18.45
C GLY A 115 -21.73 -6.66 19.09
N PRO A 116 -21.12 -7.67 19.74
CA PRO A 116 -19.81 -7.55 20.35
C PRO A 116 -18.64 -7.60 19.35
N TYR A 117 -18.91 -7.77 18.05
CA TYR A 117 -17.87 -7.95 17.03
C TYR A 117 -17.72 -6.70 16.17
N SER A 118 -16.49 -6.22 16.01
CA SER A 118 -16.16 -5.15 15.06
C SER A 118 -14.80 -5.39 14.41
N ILE A 119 -14.59 -4.82 13.23
CA ILE A 119 -13.29 -4.84 12.56
C ILE A 119 -12.74 -3.41 12.60
N ILE A 120 -11.56 -3.25 13.21
CA ILE A 120 -10.86 -1.98 13.30
C ILE A 120 -9.78 -1.97 12.23
N LYS A 121 -9.78 -0.96 11.36
CA LYS A 121 -8.72 -0.75 10.37
C LYS A 121 -7.70 0.25 10.89
N ASP A 122 -6.44 0.03 10.57
CA ASP A 122 -5.39 1.03 10.76
C ASP A 122 -5.15 1.85 9.48
N GLU A 123 -4.35 2.91 9.59
CA GLU A 123 -3.98 3.77 8.46
C GLU A 123 -3.06 3.07 7.44
N ASN A 124 -2.40 1.98 7.84
CA ASN A 124 -1.53 1.19 6.98
C ASN A 124 -2.29 0.18 6.13
N GLY A 125 -3.61 0.09 6.31
CA GLY A 125 -4.47 -0.84 5.61
C GLY A 125 -4.55 -2.21 6.26
N ASN A 126 -3.97 -2.43 7.45
CA ASN A 126 -4.19 -3.62 8.27
C ASN A 126 -5.55 -3.54 8.99
N ALA A 127 -5.99 -4.67 9.51
CA ALA A 127 -7.20 -4.75 10.31
C ALA A 127 -6.98 -5.53 11.60
N SER A 128 -7.91 -5.41 12.54
CA SER A 128 -8.00 -6.27 13.71
C SER A 128 -9.45 -6.61 13.99
N LEU A 129 -9.76 -7.88 14.17
CA LEU A 129 -11.05 -8.31 14.70
C LEU A 129 -11.07 -8.01 16.19
N MET A 130 -11.99 -7.15 16.62
CA MET A 130 -12.26 -6.88 18.01
C MET A 130 -13.50 -7.66 18.46
N ILE A 131 -13.35 -8.38 19.56
CA ILE A 131 -14.42 -9.06 20.28
C ILE A 131 -14.56 -8.39 21.65
N ALA A 132 -15.64 -7.66 21.86
CA ALA A 132 -15.97 -7.05 23.14
C ALA A 132 -16.51 -8.12 24.10
N LYS A 133 -15.92 -8.25 25.29
CA LYS A 133 -16.30 -9.20 26.35
C LYS A 133 -16.46 -10.63 25.86
N ALA A 134 -15.34 -11.31 25.62
CA ALA A 134 -15.33 -12.74 25.31
C ALA A 134 -15.80 -13.54 26.54
N THR A 135 -16.98 -14.16 26.43
CA THR A 135 -17.64 -14.92 27.50
C THR A 135 -17.87 -16.39 27.13
N GLY A 136 -17.79 -16.73 25.83
CA GLY A 136 -17.94 -18.08 25.32
C GLY A 136 -16.66 -18.90 25.48
N ILE A 137 -16.78 -20.09 26.07
CA ILE A 137 -15.70 -21.07 26.18
C ILE A 137 -15.81 -22.04 25.00
N GLY A 138 -14.72 -22.23 24.27
CA GLY A 138 -14.64 -23.21 23.20
C GLY A 138 -13.64 -22.80 22.12
N ASP A 139 -13.49 -23.68 21.13
CA ASP A 139 -12.71 -23.43 19.93
C ASP A 139 -13.59 -22.75 18.88
N TYR A 140 -13.08 -21.67 18.29
CA TYR A 140 -13.78 -20.88 17.29
C TYR A 140 -12.92 -20.75 16.05
N GLU A 141 -13.46 -21.15 14.91
CA GLU A 141 -12.80 -21.04 13.62
C GLU A 141 -13.33 -19.82 12.85
N PHE A 142 -12.41 -19.04 12.30
CA PHE A 142 -12.70 -17.84 11.52
C PHE A 142 -11.96 -17.89 10.19
N THR A 143 -12.71 -17.70 9.10
CA THR A 143 -12.15 -17.41 7.79
C THR A 143 -12.12 -15.91 7.58
N VAL A 144 -10.92 -15.36 7.41
CA VAL A 144 -10.72 -13.97 7.02
C VAL A 144 -10.56 -13.89 5.51
N THR A 145 -11.10 -12.85 4.88
CA THR A 145 -10.89 -12.56 3.47
C THR A 145 -10.79 -11.05 3.31
N MET A 146 -9.85 -10.59 2.49
CA MET A 146 -9.71 -9.18 2.14
C MET A 146 -10.07 -8.99 0.67
N LYS A 147 -10.82 -7.94 0.38
CA LYS A 147 -11.06 -7.46 -0.98
C LYS A 147 -10.45 -6.08 -1.13
N VAL A 148 -9.62 -5.89 -2.14
CA VAL A 148 -9.01 -4.58 -2.43
C VAL A 148 -9.13 -4.28 -3.91
N LYS A 149 -9.37 -3.01 -4.25
CA LYS A 149 -9.28 -2.52 -5.62
C LYS A 149 -7.89 -1.94 -5.82
N ARG A 150 -7.11 -2.54 -6.74
CA ARG A 150 -5.78 -2.02 -7.08
C ARG A 150 -5.94 -0.63 -7.67
N GLN A 151 -5.24 0.35 -7.09
CA GLN A 151 -5.29 1.76 -7.51
C GLN A 151 -3.88 2.37 -7.51
N LEU A 152 -3.61 3.18 -8.53
CA LEU A 152 -2.36 3.92 -8.62
C LEU A 152 -2.34 5.11 -7.66
N PRO A 153 -1.15 5.57 -7.24
CA PRO A 153 -1.04 6.66 -6.29
C PRO A 153 -1.43 7.98 -6.95
N THR A 154 -2.30 8.77 -6.31
CA THR A 154 -2.76 10.04 -6.90
C THR A 154 -1.74 11.17 -6.85
N TYR A 155 -0.68 11.04 -6.03
CA TYR A 155 0.37 12.05 -5.90
C TYR A 155 1.33 12.11 -7.10
N LEU A 156 1.34 11.10 -7.97
CA LEU A 156 2.22 11.08 -9.14
C LEU A 156 1.62 11.90 -10.29
N PRO A 157 2.42 12.73 -10.97
CA PRO A 157 1.97 13.42 -12.17
C PRO A 157 1.66 12.43 -13.31
N GLY A 158 0.71 12.79 -14.18
CA GLY A 158 0.15 11.89 -15.19
C GLY A 158 1.18 11.22 -16.12
N PHE A 159 2.27 11.91 -16.47
CA PHE A 159 3.33 11.31 -17.30
C PHE A 159 4.07 10.16 -16.61
N LEU A 160 4.28 10.25 -15.29
CA LEU A 160 4.88 9.16 -14.51
C LEU A 160 3.89 8.04 -14.26
N LEU A 161 2.59 8.34 -14.14
CA LEU A 161 1.56 7.32 -14.02
C LEU A 161 1.49 6.43 -15.27
N GLU A 162 1.61 7.02 -16.45
CA GLU A 162 1.61 6.27 -17.71
C GLU A 162 2.87 5.41 -17.87
N GLU A 163 4.04 5.92 -17.47
CA GLU A 163 5.27 5.11 -17.41
C GLU A 163 5.15 3.96 -16.39
N LEU A 164 4.58 4.24 -15.22
CA LEU A 164 4.36 3.25 -14.18
C LEU A 164 3.40 2.15 -14.63
N LYS A 165 2.26 2.50 -15.25
CA LYS A 165 1.30 1.52 -15.81
C LYS A 165 1.98 0.56 -16.78
N LYS A 166 2.83 1.09 -17.67
CA LYS A 166 3.58 0.27 -18.63
C LYS A 166 4.60 -0.63 -17.94
N ALA A 167 5.31 -0.11 -16.93
CA ALA A 167 6.37 -0.84 -16.25
C ALA A 167 5.86 -1.94 -15.29
N SER A 168 4.70 -1.74 -14.66
CA SER A 168 4.10 -2.70 -13.72
C SER A 168 3.11 -3.66 -14.37
N GLY A 169 2.63 -3.37 -15.59
CA GLY A 169 1.54 -4.13 -16.22
C GLY A 169 0.21 -3.95 -15.49
N PHE A 170 0.07 -2.84 -14.76
CA PHE A 170 -1.06 -2.59 -13.86
C PHE A 170 -2.40 -2.54 -14.61
N LYS A 171 -3.38 -3.27 -14.07
CA LYS A 171 -4.76 -3.24 -14.53
C LYS A 171 -5.60 -2.43 -13.56
N ASP A 172 -6.05 -1.27 -14.03
CA ASP A 172 -6.79 -0.33 -13.21
C ASP A 172 -8.11 -0.91 -12.71
N GLY A 173 -8.37 -0.76 -11.41
CA GLY A 173 -9.58 -1.27 -10.76
C GLY A 173 -9.65 -2.80 -10.66
N ALA A 174 -8.55 -3.53 -10.86
CA ALA A 174 -8.53 -4.97 -10.62
C ALA A 174 -8.88 -5.27 -9.16
N GLU A 175 -9.96 -6.04 -8.95
CA GLU A 175 -10.38 -6.49 -7.63
C GLU A 175 -9.59 -7.74 -7.25
N VAL A 176 -8.83 -7.64 -6.17
CA VAL A 176 -8.02 -8.73 -5.63
C VAL A 176 -8.70 -9.22 -4.36
N THR A 177 -9.00 -10.51 -4.33
CA THR A 177 -9.55 -11.18 -3.14
C THR A 177 -8.49 -12.12 -2.58
N THR A 178 -8.05 -11.89 -1.35
CA THR A 178 -6.99 -12.68 -0.72
C THR A 178 -7.46 -13.32 0.57
N LYS A 179 -6.89 -14.49 0.85
CA LYS A 179 -7.08 -15.26 2.07
C LYS A 179 -5.76 -15.28 2.85
N PRO A 180 -5.81 -15.52 4.18
CA PRO A 180 -4.62 -15.71 4.98
C PRO A 180 -3.72 -16.79 4.38
N VAL A 181 -2.42 -16.48 4.25
CA VAL A 181 -1.35 -17.43 3.94
C VAL A 181 -0.82 -18.05 5.22
#